data_AF-A0A7X3U1X3-F1
#
_entry.id   AF-A0A7X3U1X3-F1
#
_cell.length_a   1.000
_cell.length_b   1.000
_cell.length_c   1.000
_cell.angle_alpha   90.00
_cell.angle_beta   90.00
_cell.angle_gamma   90.00
#
_symmetry.space_group_name_H-M   'P 1'
#
loop_
_entity.id
_entity.type
_entity.pdbx_description
1 polymer ?
#
loop_
_entity_poly.entity_id
_entity_poly.type
_entity_poly.pdbx_seq_one_letter_code
_entity_poly.pdbx_strand_id
1 'polypeptide(L)' 'MPDRYQVPEPMAAFDATMADGTVLRVRRHGNPDGPRMVLSHGNGQSADGYYPFWSHLTERFDLFVYDLRSHGLNPVG' A
#
# COMPACT_ATOMS: atom_id res chain seq x y z
N MET A 1 -15.98 7.71 -18.47
CA MET A 1 -15.55 8.15 -17.12
C MET A 1 -14.24 7.45 -16.85
N PRO A 2 -13.12 8.12 -16.56
CA PRO A 2 -11.91 7.39 -16.19
C PRO A 2 -12.16 6.66 -14.86
N ASP A 3 -11.54 5.48 -14.71
CA ASP A 3 -11.65 4.57 -13.57
C ASP A 3 -11.23 5.23 -12.25
N ARG A 4 -12.16 5.96 -11.62
CA ARG A 4 -11.93 6.67 -10.36
C ARG A 4 -11.51 5.75 -9.19
N TYR A 5 -11.61 4.43 -9.38
CA TYR A 5 -11.35 3.41 -8.37
C TYR A 5 -10.17 2.49 -8.70
N GLN A 6 -9.45 2.74 -9.80
CA GLN A 6 -8.26 1.96 -10.13
C GLN A 6 -7.04 2.55 -9.42
N VAL A 7 -6.36 1.70 -8.64
CA VAL A 7 -5.10 2.06 -8.01
C VAL A 7 -4.05 2.27 -9.11
N PRO A 8 -3.33 3.41 -9.12
CA PRO A 8 -2.29 3.66 -10.10
C PRO A 8 -1.11 2.72 -9.86
N GLU A 9 -0.32 2.46 -10.90
CA GLU A 9 0.94 1.74 -10.74
C GLU A 9 1.83 2.41 -9.68
N PRO A 10 2.47 1.63 -8.79
CA PRO A 10 3.36 2.19 -7.78
C PRO A 10 4.64 2.74 -8.40
N MET A 11 5.18 3.78 -7.78
CA MET A 11 6.49 4.34 -8.15
C MET A 11 7.63 3.35 -7.87
N ALA A 12 7.44 2.51 -6.86
CA ALA A 12 8.31 1.39 -6.53
C ALA A 12 7.53 0.32 -5.77
N ALA A 13 7.92 -0.93 -5.93
CA ALA A 13 7.43 -2.03 -5.11
C ALA A 13 8.61 -2.89 -4.66
N PHE A 14 8.57 -3.33 -3.41
CA PHE A 14 9.61 -4.18 -2.83
C PHE A 14 9.03 -5.10 -1.76
N ASP A 15 9.79 -6.13 -1.45
CA ASP A 15 9.43 -7.13 -0.46
C ASP A 15 10.12 -6.81 0.88
N ALA A 16 9.36 -6.85 1.96
CA ALA A 16 9.85 -6.72 3.32
C ALA A 16 9.77 -8.08 4.03
N THR A 17 10.93 -8.63 4.40
CA THR A 17 11.00 -9.87 5.18
C THR A 17 10.87 -9.57 6.66
N MET A 18 9.82 -10.09 7.27
CA MET A 18 9.54 -9.99 8.70
C MET A 18 10.43 -10.96 9.49
N ALA A 19 10.52 -10.76 10.81
CA ALA A 19 11.38 -11.55 11.69
C ALA A 19 11.10 -13.07 11.67
N ASP A 20 9.87 -13.47 11.34
CA ASP A 20 9.47 -14.88 11.23
C ASP A 20 9.54 -15.44 9.80
N GLY A 21 10.20 -14.72 8.88
CA GLY A 21 10.38 -15.13 7.49
C GLY A 21 9.22 -14.76 6.55
N THR A 22 8.14 -14.18 7.08
CA THR A 22 7.01 -13.74 6.26
C THR A 22 7.43 -12.62 5.33
N VAL A 23 7.02 -12.70 4.07
CA VAL A 23 7.28 -11.65 3.08
C VAL A 23 6.02 -10.82 2.88
N LEU A 24 6.14 -9.50 3.06
CA LEU A 24 5.09 -8.54 2.77
C LEU A 24 5.45 -7.71 1.54
N ARG A 25 4.52 -7.58 0.60
CA ARG A 25 4.66 -6.69 -0.56
C ARG A 25 4.33 -5.26 -0.14
N VAL A 26 5.32 -4.37 -0.26
CA VAL A 26 5.17 -2.93 0.00
C VAL A 26 5.18 -2.17 -1.33
N ARG A 27 4.27 -1.21 -1.47
CA ARG A 27 4.13 -0.35 -2.65
C ARG A 27 4.28 1.12 -2.26
N ARG A 28 5.08 1.86 -3.03
CA ARG A 28 5.35 3.28 -2.81
C ARG A 28 4.55 4.13 -3.80
N HIS A 29 3.84 5.13 -3.27
CA HIS A 29 3.07 6.12 -4.03
C HIS A 29 3.30 7.52 -3.47
N GLY A 30 2.86 8.53 -4.21
CA GLY A 30 2.77 9.90 -3.72
C GLY A 30 4.03 10.73 -3.93
N ASN A 31 4.36 11.58 -2.97
CA ASN A 31 5.38 12.59 -3.08
C ASN A 31 6.69 12.13 -2.41
N PRO A 32 7.75 11.80 -3.17
CA PRO A 32 9.03 11.32 -2.62
C PRO A 32 9.75 12.31 -1.71
N ASP A 33 9.46 13.61 -1.84
CA ASP A 33 10.06 14.69 -1.07
C ASP A 33 9.22 15.04 0.18
N GLY A 34 8.02 14.45 0.31
CA GLY A 34 7.13 14.62 1.43
C GLY A 34 7.49 13.75 2.64
N PRO A 35 6.87 13.98 3.82
CA PRO A 35 7.07 13.12 4.98
C PRO A 35 6.67 11.67 4.68
N ARG A 36 7.46 10.72 5.19
CA ARG A 36 7.16 9.29 5.03
C ARG A 36 5.94 8.89 5.86
N MET A 37 4.99 8.24 5.20
CA MET A 37 3.82 7.65 5.84
C MET A 37 3.70 6.19 5.45
N VAL A 38 3.49 5.31 6.43
CA VAL A 38 3.25 3.88 6.21
C VAL A 38 1.80 3.59 6.57
N LEU A 39 1.06 2.97 5.66
CA LEU A 39 -0.38 2.76 5.77
C LEU A 39 -0.75 1.32 5.39
N SER A 40 -1.71 0.75 6.13
CA SER A 40 -2.30 -0.56 5.87
C SER A 40 -3.83 -0.50 6.05
N HIS A 41 -4.47 -1.66 6.14
CA HIS A 41 -5.92 -1.82 6.27
C HIS A 41 -6.31 -2.49 7.59
N GLY A 42 -7.63 -2.48 7.90
CA GLY A 42 -8.19 -3.25 9.01
C GLY A 42 -8.33 -4.74 8.67
N ASN A 43 -8.46 -5.60 9.69
CA ASN A 43 -8.58 -7.05 9.51
C ASN A 43 -9.72 -7.45 8.53
N GLY A 44 -9.47 -8.42 7.65
CA GLY A 44 -10.44 -8.94 6.68
C GLY A 44 -10.59 -8.13 5.39
N GLN A 45 -9.76 -7.11 5.17
CA GLN A 45 -9.81 -6.21 4.00
C GLN A 45 -8.50 -6.25 3.18
N SER A 46 -8.33 -5.32 2.25
CA SER A 46 -7.06 -5.00 1.58
C SER A 46 -6.86 -3.48 1.56
N ALA A 47 -5.61 -3.03 1.44
CA ALA A 47 -5.28 -1.61 1.39
C ALA A 47 -5.83 -0.93 0.12
N ASP A 48 -5.97 -1.66 -0.98
CA ASP A 48 -6.55 -1.15 -2.22
C ASP A 48 -8.04 -0.81 -2.09
N GLY A 49 -8.77 -1.51 -1.22
CA GLY A 49 -10.15 -1.18 -0.88
C GLY A 49 -10.31 0.24 -0.30
N TYR A 50 -9.22 0.84 0.17
CA TYR A 50 -9.19 2.18 0.75
C TYR A 50 -8.63 3.25 -0.21
N TYR A 51 -8.37 2.91 -1.49
CA TYR A 51 -7.80 3.85 -2.46
C TYR A 51 -8.49 5.21 -2.56
N PRO A 52 -9.83 5.29 -2.57
CA PRO A 52 -10.51 6.59 -2.58
C PRO A 52 -10.16 7.49 -1.40
N PHE A 53 -9.70 6.92 -0.28
CA PHE A 53 -9.31 7.67 0.91
C PHE A 53 -7.83 7.99 0.91
N TRP A 54 -6.97 6.98 0.72
CA TRP A 54 -5.53 7.22 0.80
C TRP A 54 -4.97 7.96 -0.42
N SER A 55 -5.66 7.99 -1.56
CA SER A 55 -5.28 8.83 -2.71
C SER A 55 -5.24 10.32 -2.35
N HIS A 56 -6.03 10.79 -1.37
CA HIS A 56 -5.95 12.17 -0.90
C HIS A 56 -4.66 12.50 -0.14
N LEU A 57 -3.87 11.49 0.22
CA LEU A 57 -2.60 11.64 0.93
C LEU A 57 -1.41 11.76 -0.03
N THR A 58 -1.55 11.30 -1.28
CA THR A 58 -0.41 11.12 -2.19
C THR A 58 0.25 12.43 -2.63
N GLU A 59 -0.45 13.56 -2.61
CA GLU A 59 0.15 14.86 -2.91
C GLU A 59 1.16 15.30 -1.83
N ARG A 60 0.93 14.91 -0.58
CA ARG A 60 1.66 15.43 0.59
C ARG A 60 2.71 14.48 1.14
N PHE A 61 2.52 13.17 0.98
CA PHE A 61 3.31 12.17 1.68
C PHE A 61 4.04 11.24 0.73
N ASP A 62 5.23 10.80 1.16
CA ASP A 62 5.93 9.64 0.63
C ASP A 62 5.25 8.38 1.20
N LEU A 63 4.25 7.88 0.49
CA LEU A 63 3.27 6.92 1.01
C LEU A 63 3.69 5.48 0.68
N PHE A 64 3.84 4.66 1.72
CA PHE A 64 4.10 3.23 1.62
C PHE A 64 2.85 2.47 2.05
N VAL A 65 2.24 1.77 1.10
CA VAL A 65 1.01 1.01 1.29
C VAL A 65 1.36 -0.48 1.30
N TYR A 66 0.86 -1.21 2.29
CA TYR A 66 1.06 -2.65 2.38
C TYR A 66 -0.19 -3.35 2.94
N ASP A 67 -0.39 -4.60 2.54
CA ASP A 67 -1.40 -5.46 3.13
C ASP A 67 -0.84 -6.19 4.35
N LEU A 68 -1.70 -6.49 5.33
CA LEU A 68 -1.32 -7.38 6.44
C LEU A 68 -1.01 -8.79 5.90
N ARG A 69 -0.31 -9.61 6.70
CA ARG A 69 -0.03 -11.01 6.35
C ARG A 69 -1.30 -11.72 5.86
N SER A 70 -1.19 -12.51 4.80
CA SER A 70 -2.28 -13.30 4.23
C SER A 70 -3.46 -12.49 3.69
N HIS A 71 -3.29 -11.19 3.46
CA HIS A 71 -4.30 -10.30 2.87
C HIS A 71 -3.80 -9.65 1.58
N GLY A 72 -4.76 -9.24 0.74
CA GLY A 72 -4.51 -8.47 -0.48
C GLY A 72 -3.49 -9.12 -1.40
N LEU A 73 -2.36 -8.42 -1.61
CA LEU A 73 -1.29 -8.88 -2.50
C LEU A 73 -0.32 -9.88 -1.86
N ASN A 74 -0.47 -10.18 -0.57
CA ASN A 74 0.40 -11.12 0.12
C ASN A 74 -0.10 -12.57 -0.03
N PRO A 75 0.81 -13.56 -0.10
CA PRO A 75 0.42 -14.97 -0.13
C PRO A 75 -0.30 -15.36 1.16
N VAL A 76 -1.25 -16.30 1.04
CA VAL A 76 -1.91 -16.94 2.18
C VAL A 76 -0.93 -17.95 2.79
N GLY A 77 -0.54 -17.75 4.05
CA GLY A 77 0.40 -18.64 4.75
C GLY A 77 0.82 -18.12 6.11
#